data_AF-A0A2N6EGM1-F1
#
_entry.id   AF-A0A2N6EGM1-F1
#
_cell.length_a   1.000
_cell.length_b   1.000
_cell.length_c   1.000
_cell.angle_alpha   90.00
_cell.angle_beta   90.00
_cell.angle_gamma   90.00
#
_symmetry.space_group_name_H-M   'P 1'
#
loop_
_entity.id
_entity.type
_entity.pdbx_description
1 polymer ?
#
loop_
_entity_poly.entity_id
_entity_poly.type
_entity_poly.pdbx_seq_one_letter_code
_entity_poly.pdbx_strand_id
1 'polypeptide(L)'
;MGIVRLALLSGLVISLYACAPSIQSSIERPLLPTSGLPGAEISAGPPLKIVYPATAIYPAGSVLPDPRGLSHLEALATWLQGNSMANWQVRSWVESTDPTATARAEKRRQLLSRFFERKGLNVTRWDWQGGEPEGAQLSLTMVTDAP
;
A
#
# COMPACT_ATOMS: atom_id res chain seq x y z
N MET A 1 -22.88 -25.07 79.00
CA MET A 1 -24.01 -24.13 79.14
C MET A 1 -23.92 -23.10 78.02
N GLY A 2 -25.00 -22.87 77.27
CA GLY A 2 -25.10 -21.78 76.29
C GLY A 2 -25.26 -22.23 74.82
N ILE A 3 -26.44 -22.71 74.47
CA ILE A 3 -26.97 -22.75 73.09
C ILE A 3 -27.77 -21.45 72.91
N VAL A 4 -27.68 -20.74 71.76
CA VAL A 4 -28.76 -19.98 71.07
C VAL A 4 -28.20 -19.45 69.73
N ARG A 5 -28.55 -20.08 68.59
CA ARG A 5 -29.44 -19.65 67.46
C ARG A 5 -28.96 -18.43 66.64
N LEU A 6 -28.61 -18.57 65.34
CA LEU A 6 -29.44 -18.81 64.12
C LEU A 6 -30.01 -17.52 63.50
N ALA A 7 -29.44 -17.08 62.37
CA ALA A 7 -30.10 -16.41 61.22
C ALA A 7 -29.02 -16.17 60.13
N LEU A 8 -28.89 -17.00 59.09
CA LEU A 8 -29.59 -16.89 57.79
C LEU A 8 -29.60 -15.46 57.22
N LEU A 9 -28.71 -15.20 56.26
CA LEU A 9 -28.98 -14.27 55.16
C LEU A 9 -28.14 -14.64 53.94
N SER A 10 -28.87 -15.10 52.94
CA SER A 10 -28.49 -15.35 51.56
C SER A 10 -27.71 -14.19 50.95
N GLY A 11 -26.54 -14.50 50.39
CA GLY A 11 -25.73 -13.57 49.60
C GLY A 11 -25.23 -14.27 48.36
N LEU A 12 -26.11 -14.34 47.35
CA LEU A 12 -25.84 -14.74 45.98
C LEU A 12 -24.75 -13.82 45.38
N VAL A 13 -23.49 -14.26 45.34
CA VAL A 13 -22.44 -13.53 44.63
C VAL A 13 -22.49 -13.93 43.16
N ILE A 14 -23.07 -13.05 42.37
CA ILE A 14 -23.16 -13.16 40.91
C ILE A 14 -21.76 -13.09 40.31
N SER A 15 -21.46 -14.13 39.54
CA SER A 15 -20.27 -14.31 38.70
C SER A 15 -20.16 -13.19 37.65
N LEU A 16 -19.01 -12.52 37.61
CA LEU A 16 -18.57 -11.75 36.45
C LEU A 16 -17.22 -12.30 36.00
N TYR A 17 -17.29 -13.33 35.15
CA TYR A 17 -16.20 -13.67 34.24
C TYR A 17 -15.98 -12.47 33.31
N ALA A 18 -15.03 -11.61 33.67
CA ALA A 18 -14.48 -10.65 32.73
C ALA A 18 -13.63 -11.43 31.72
N CYS A 19 -14.26 -11.81 30.61
CA CYS A 19 -13.56 -12.26 29.42
C CYS A 19 -12.77 -11.04 28.91
N ALA A 20 -11.48 -10.96 29.21
CA ALA A 20 -10.61 -9.94 28.67
C ALA A 20 -10.45 -10.23 27.16
N PRO A 21 -10.89 -9.34 26.25
CA PRO A 21 -10.57 -9.52 24.85
C PRO A 21 -9.06 -9.36 24.70
N SER A 22 -8.38 -10.43 24.27
CA SER A 22 -7.01 -10.37 23.78
C SER A 22 -7.00 -9.41 22.59
N ILE A 23 -6.62 -8.15 22.83
CA ILE A 23 -6.32 -7.19 21.79
C ILE A 23 -5.02 -7.67 21.15
N GLN A 24 -5.16 -8.47 20.09
CA GLN A 24 -4.10 -8.65 19.10
C GLN A 24 -3.86 -7.26 18.51
N SER A 25 -2.89 -6.55 19.06
CA SER A 25 -2.33 -5.36 18.44
C SER A 25 -1.61 -5.80 17.16
N SER A 26 -2.38 -6.00 16.09
CA SER A 26 -1.85 -5.80 14.75
C SER A 26 -1.23 -4.41 14.78
N ILE A 27 0.07 -4.34 14.54
CA ILE A 27 0.76 -3.07 14.34
C ILE A 27 0.17 -2.50 13.05
N GLU A 28 -0.94 -1.79 13.19
CA GLU A 28 -1.60 -1.06 12.12
C GLU A 28 -0.68 0.12 11.82
N ARG A 29 0.28 -0.14 10.93
CA ARG A 29 1.28 0.82 10.51
C ARG A 29 0.50 2.03 9.98
N PRO A 30 0.68 3.25 10.53
CA PRO A 30 -0.09 4.41 10.07
C PRO A 30 0.29 4.67 8.62
N LEU A 31 -0.56 4.27 7.69
CA LEU A 31 -0.45 4.68 6.30
C LEU A 31 -0.79 6.17 6.28
N LEU A 32 0.14 7.00 5.77
CA LEU A 32 -0.13 8.41 5.55
C LEU A 32 -1.43 8.58 4.75
N PRO A 33 -2.25 9.61 5.04
CA PRO A 33 -3.50 9.84 4.34
C PRO A 33 -3.25 9.87 2.83
N THR A 34 -4.04 9.09 2.12
CA THR A 34 -3.95 8.83 0.68
C THR A 34 -4.39 10.02 -0.18
N SER A 35 -4.88 11.08 0.44
CA SER A 35 -5.26 12.37 -0.17
C SER A 35 -4.10 13.12 -0.84
N GLY A 36 -2.86 12.64 -0.72
CA GLY A 36 -1.65 13.25 -1.30
C GLY A 36 -1.20 12.71 -2.67
N LEU A 37 -1.97 11.81 -3.31
CA LEU A 37 -1.57 11.17 -4.57
C LEU A 37 -2.44 11.63 -5.75
N PRO A 38 -2.11 12.76 -6.41
CA PRO A 38 -2.89 13.27 -7.54
C PRO A 38 -2.84 12.31 -8.73
N GLY A 39 -4.00 12.09 -9.35
CA GLY A 39 -4.13 11.22 -10.52
C GLY A 39 -3.99 9.72 -10.24
N ALA A 40 -3.96 9.32 -8.97
CA ALA A 40 -3.95 7.92 -8.55
C ALA A 40 -5.34 7.47 -8.09
N GLU A 41 -5.69 6.23 -8.43
CA GLU A 41 -6.76 5.47 -7.82
C GLU A 41 -6.18 4.58 -6.72
N ILE A 42 -6.81 4.60 -5.55
CA ILE A 42 -6.25 3.96 -4.36
C ILE A 42 -7.27 2.99 -3.78
N SER A 43 -6.89 1.73 -3.69
CA SER A 43 -7.63 0.71 -2.97
C SER A 43 -6.94 0.48 -1.63
N ALA A 44 -7.53 1.02 -0.56
CA ALA A 44 -6.98 0.98 0.80
C ALA A 44 -7.19 -0.37 1.52
N GLY A 45 -7.58 -1.43 0.81
CA GLY A 45 -7.69 -2.77 1.38
C GLY A 45 -6.32 -3.42 1.62
N PRO A 46 -6.27 -4.59 2.27
CA PRO A 46 -5.08 -5.43 2.28
C PRO A 46 -5.07 -6.34 1.03
N PRO A 47 -4.08 -6.23 0.11
CA PRO A 47 -2.95 -5.31 0.12
C PRO A 47 -3.30 -3.92 -0.45
N LEU A 48 -2.63 -2.88 0.07
CA LEU A 48 -2.78 -1.51 -0.42
C LEU A 48 -2.34 -1.46 -1.88
N LYS A 49 -3.22 -0.99 -2.77
CA LYS A 49 -2.95 -0.84 -4.21
C LYS A 49 -3.09 0.62 -4.62
N ILE A 50 -2.04 1.16 -5.25
CA ILE A 50 -2.02 2.49 -5.87
C ILE A 50 -1.94 2.27 -7.38
N VAL A 51 -2.84 2.88 -8.13
CA VAL A 51 -2.96 2.70 -9.58
C VAL A 51 -2.98 4.06 -10.27
N TYR A 52 -2.12 4.23 -11.26
CA TYR A 52 -2.18 5.36 -12.18
C TYR A 52 -2.79 4.88 -13.49
N PRO A 53 -3.98 5.40 -13.88
CA PRO A 53 -4.67 4.96 -15.07
C PRO A 53 -3.93 5.37 -16.35
N ALA A 54 -4.45 4.92 -17.49
CA ALA A 54 -3.97 5.29 -18.81
C ALA A 54 -3.76 6.81 -18.94
N THR A 55 -2.64 7.21 -19.53
CA THR A 55 -2.24 8.62 -19.77
C THR A 55 -2.00 9.49 -18.55
N ALA A 56 -2.12 8.96 -17.32
CA ALA A 56 -1.90 9.75 -16.11
C ALA A 56 -0.44 10.17 -15.90
N ILE A 57 0.52 9.40 -16.42
CA ILE A 57 1.96 9.67 -16.23
C ILE A 57 2.64 9.89 -17.58
N TYR A 58 2.41 9.00 -18.54
CA TYR A 58 3.09 8.99 -19.82
C TYR A 58 2.12 9.30 -20.94
N PRO A 59 2.44 10.27 -21.82
CA PRO A 59 1.74 10.41 -23.09
C PRO A 59 1.80 9.11 -23.92
N ALA A 60 0.84 8.94 -24.82
CA ALA A 60 0.80 7.80 -25.73
C ALA A 60 2.13 7.67 -26.50
N GLY A 61 2.70 6.47 -26.53
CA GLY A 61 3.98 6.19 -27.20
C GLY A 61 5.23 6.78 -26.55
N SER A 62 5.12 7.65 -25.53
CA SER A 62 6.27 8.30 -24.91
C SER A 62 6.98 7.39 -23.91
N VAL A 63 8.30 7.50 -23.80
CA VAL A 63 9.06 6.88 -22.70
C VAL A 63 9.12 7.79 -21.48
N LEU A 64 9.01 9.10 -21.68
CA LEU A 64 9.13 10.10 -20.63
C LEU A 64 7.74 10.58 -20.17
N PRO A 65 7.58 10.89 -18.88
CA PRO A 65 6.37 11.56 -18.42
C PRO A 65 6.30 12.98 -18.99
N ASP A 66 5.07 13.49 -19.12
CA ASP A 66 4.87 14.92 -19.35
C ASP A 66 5.02 15.71 -18.02
N PRO A 67 4.97 17.06 -18.01
CA PRO A 67 5.12 17.82 -16.76
C PRO A 67 4.11 17.45 -15.68
N ARG A 68 2.87 17.12 -16.05
CA ARG A 68 1.81 16.73 -15.09
C ARG A 68 2.10 15.34 -14.52
N GLY A 69 2.46 14.39 -15.38
CA GLY A 69 2.86 13.04 -14.99
C GLY A 69 4.09 13.04 -14.10
N LEU A 70 5.04 13.95 -14.34
CA LEU A 70 6.19 14.12 -13.45
C LEU A 70 5.74 14.60 -12.06
N SER A 71 4.85 15.59 -11.96
CA SER A 71 4.30 16.02 -10.66
C SER A 71 3.58 14.89 -9.91
N HIS A 72 2.85 14.02 -10.63
CA HIS A 72 2.25 12.82 -10.03
C HIS A 72 3.31 11.88 -9.43
N LEU A 73 4.41 11.63 -10.17
CA LEU A 73 5.52 10.81 -9.70
C LEU A 73 6.25 11.44 -8.50
N GLU A 74 6.36 12.76 -8.44
CA GLU A 74 6.98 13.45 -7.29
C GLU A 74 6.15 13.33 -6.02
N ALA A 75 4.83 13.51 -6.13
CA ALA A 75 3.91 13.30 -5.03
C ALA A 75 3.95 11.85 -4.54
N LEU A 76 3.96 10.89 -5.47
CA LEU A 76 4.14 9.48 -5.17
C LEU A 76 5.45 9.19 -4.43
N ALA A 77 6.57 9.72 -4.92
CA ALA A 77 7.86 9.52 -4.27
C ALA A 77 7.86 10.05 -2.83
N THR A 78 7.26 11.24 -2.61
CA THR A 78 7.15 11.86 -1.29
C THR A 78 6.30 11.00 -0.35
N TRP A 79 5.17 10.49 -0.84
CA TRP A 79 4.32 9.59 -0.07
C TRP A 79 5.02 8.25 0.26
N LEU A 80 5.78 7.70 -0.69
CA LEU A 80 6.55 6.46 -0.50
C LEU A 80 7.70 6.63 0.51
N GLN A 81 8.30 7.82 0.62
CA GLN A 81 9.32 8.10 1.64
C GLN A 81 8.75 7.96 3.05
N GLY A 82 7.50 8.40 3.26
CA GLY A 82 6.79 8.18 4.51
C GLY A 82 6.44 6.72 4.80
N ASN A 83 6.55 5.84 3.79
CA ASN A 83 6.27 4.40 3.85
C ASN A 83 7.50 3.56 3.48
N SER A 84 8.71 4.05 3.75
CA SER A 84 9.99 3.49 3.28
C SER A 84 10.31 2.08 3.77
N MET A 85 9.64 1.60 4.82
CA MET A 85 9.80 0.25 5.34
C MET A 85 8.97 -0.82 4.59
N ALA A 86 8.09 -0.41 3.67
CA ALA A 86 7.26 -1.34 2.89
C ALA A 86 8.02 -1.87 1.67
N ASN A 87 7.78 -3.14 1.33
CA ASN A 87 8.18 -3.71 0.05
C ASN A 87 7.04 -3.51 -0.95
N TRP A 88 7.38 -3.18 -2.19
CA TRP A 88 6.41 -2.87 -3.23
C TRP A 88 6.58 -3.78 -4.42
N GLN A 89 5.48 -4.35 -4.90
CA GLN A 89 5.40 -4.88 -6.24
C GLN A 89 5.01 -3.73 -7.17
N VAL A 90 5.89 -3.40 -8.11
CA VAL A 90 5.71 -2.29 -9.05
C VAL A 90 5.54 -2.84 -10.45
N ARG A 91 4.40 -2.52 -11.07
CA ARG A 91 4.12 -2.89 -12.46
C ARG A 91 4.06 -1.65 -13.33
N SER A 92 4.83 -1.64 -14.42
CA SER A 92 4.77 -0.59 -15.44
C SER A 92 4.29 -1.19 -16.74
N TRP A 93 3.30 -0.55 -17.36
CA TRP A 93 2.66 -1.07 -18.56
C TRP A 93 2.64 -0.06 -19.72
N VAL A 94 2.57 -0.62 -20.93
CA VAL A 94 2.47 0.12 -22.20
C VAL A 94 1.39 -0.55 -23.03
N GLU A 95 0.33 0.20 -23.35
CA GLU A 95 -0.67 -0.23 -24.32
C GLU A 95 -0.08 -0.21 -25.73
N SER A 96 0.10 -1.38 -26.34
CA SER A 96 0.38 -1.44 -27.78
C SER A 96 0.43 -2.85 -28.35
N THR A 97 -0.03 -2.96 -29.59
CA THR A 97 0.31 -4.06 -30.54
C THR A 97 1.62 -3.79 -31.31
N ASP A 98 2.24 -2.64 -31.07
CA ASP A 98 3.50 -2.20 -31.68
C ASP A 98 4.70 -3.06 -31.20
N PRO A 99 5.55 -3.59 -32.10
CA PRO A 99 6.74 -4.37 -31.75
C PRO A 99 7.73 -3.64 -30.82
N THR A 100 7.69 -2.31 -30.75
CA THR A 100 8.56 -1.52 -29.88
C THR A 100 7.98 -1.29 -28.48
N ALA A 101 6.75 -1.74 -28.19
CA ALA A 101 6.08 -1.55 -26.92
C ALA A 101 6.85 -2.14 -25.73
N THR A 102 7.39 -3.35 -25.90
CA THR A 102 8.22 -4.01 -24.88
C THR A 102 9.46 -3.19 -24.55
N ALA A 103 10.16 -2.67 -25.57
CA ALA A 103 11.34 -1.84 -25.39
C ALA A 103 10.99 -0.51 -24.67
N ARG A 104 9.85 0.09 -25.00
CA ARG A 104 9.34 1.29 -24.28
C ARG A 104 9.00 0.97 -22.83
N ALA A 105 8.31 -0.13 -22.56
CA ALA A 105 7.93 -0.53 -21.21
C ALA A 105 9.16 -0.74 -20.34
N GLU A 106 10.15 -1.45 -20.88
CA GLU A 106 11.44 -1.67 -20.22
C GLU A 106 12.17 -0.35 -19.96
N LYS A 107 12.21 0.56 -20.95
CA LYS A 107 12.85 1.86 -20.76
C LYS A 107 12.14 2.72 -19.71
N ARG A 108 10.80 2.73 -19.70
CA ARG A 108 9.99 3.40 -18.65
C ARG A 108 10.34 2.84 -17.27
N ARG A 109 10.37 1.52 -17.13
CA ARG A 109 10.74 0.84 -15.87
C ARG A 109 12.11 1.25 -15.36
N GLN A 110 13.12 1.25 -16.24
CA GLN A 110 14.48 1.69 -15.89
C GLN A 110 14.53 3.15 -15.42
N LEU A 111 13.84 4.04 -16.13
CA LEU A 111 13.81 5.46 -15.79
C LEU A 111 13.05 5.73 -14.49
N LEU A 112 11.96 5.00 -14.26
CA LEU A 112 11.15 5.10 -13.07
C LEU A 112 11.91 4.61 -11.82
N SER A 113 12.61 3.48 -11.93
CA SER A 113 13.49 2.99 -10.86
C SER A 113 14.55 4.04 -10.49
N ARG A 114 15.28 4.56 -11.49
CA ARG A 114 16.27 5.63 -11.28
C ARG A 114 15.67 6.90 -10.70
N PHE A 115 14.44 7.24 -11.07
CA PHE A 115 13.74 8.40 -10.53
C PHE A 115 13.51 8.23 -9.02
N PHE A 116 13.01 7.08 -8.58
CA PHE A 116 12.77 6.82 -7.16
C PHE A 116 14.08 6.70 -6.36
N GLU A 117 15.12 6.09 -6.93
CA GLU A 117 16.46 6.07 -6.32
C GLU A 117 16.99 7.50 -6.10
N ARG A 118 16.86 8.39 -7.09
CA ARG A 118 17.25 9.81 -6.94
C ARG A 118 16.41 10.56 -5.91
N LYS A 119 15.20 10.09 -5.62
CA LYS A 119 14.36 10.59 -4.52
C LYS A 119 14.69 9.92 -3.18
N GLY A 120 15.74 9.10 -3.09
CA GLY A 120 16.19 8.50 -1.83
C GLY A 120 15.40 7.26 -1.40
N LEU A 121 14.60 6.66 -2.29
CA LEU A 121 13.88 5.41 -2.01
C LEU A 121 14.82 4.22 -2.26
N ASN A 122 14.81 3.25 -1.34
CA ASN A 122 15.50 1.98 -1.54
C ASN A 122 14.61 1.03 -2.36
N VAL A 123 14.77 1.08 -3.67
CA VAL A 123 14.00 0.26 -4.62
C VAL A 123 14.59 -1.13 -4.86
N THR A 124 15.72 -1.48 -4.23
CA THR A 124 16.38 -2.79 -4.41
C THR A 124 15.52 -3.95 -3.92
N ARG A 125 14.66 -3.69 -2.93
CA ARG A 125 13.71 -4.67 -2.39
C ARG A 125 12.36 -4.70 -3.12
N TRP A 126 12.20 -3.89 -4.16
CA TRP A 126 10.95 -3.83 -4.91
C TRP A 126 10.95 -4.88 -6.01
N ASP A 127 9.81 -5.51 -6.20
CA ASP A 127 9.58 -6.47 -7.27
C ASP A 127 9.07 -5.73 -8.50
N TRP A 128 9.93 -5.59 -9.50
CA TRP A 128 9.63 -4.86 -10.73
C TRP A 128 9.15 -5.81 -11.82
N GLN A 129 7.87 -5.73 -12.19
CA GLN A 129 7.27 -6.57 -13.21
C GLN A 129 6.82 -5.76 -14.44
N GLY A 130 6.86 -6.39 -15.62
CA GLY A 130 6.19 -5.93 -16.84
C GLY A 130 4.93 -6.77 -17.10
N GLY A 131 3.90 -6.18 -17.72
CA GLY A 131 2.56 -6.81 -17.86
C GLY A 131 1.71 -6.62 -16.59
N GLU A 132 0.38 -6.68 -16.57
CA GLU A 132 -0.72 -7.16 -17.43
C GLU A 132 -1.83 -6.07 -17.38
N PRO A 133 -2.68 -5.90 -18.41
CA PRO A 133 -3.51 -4.71 -18.56
C PRO A 133 -4.80 -4.76 -17.72
N GLU A 134 -4.93 -3.81 -16.79
CA GLU A 134 -6.24 -3.33 -16.31
C GLU A 134 -6.39 -1.82 -16.65
N GLY A 135 -5.85 -1.37 -17.79
CA GLY A 135 -5.92 0.04 -18.19
C GLY A 135 -5.03 1.00 -17.38
N ALA A 136 -4.06 0.48 -16.63
CA ALA A 136 -3.13 1.25 -15.81
C ALA A 136 -1.74 1.39 -16.44
N GLN A 137 -1.10 2.55 -16.32
CA GLN A 137 0.29 2.76 -16.74
C GLN A 137 1.31 2.36 -15.66
N LEU A 138 0.94 2.53 -14.41
CA LEU A 138 1.76 2.22 -13.25
C LEU A 138 0.86 1.71 -12.13
N SER A 139 1.22 0.61 -11.50
CA SER A 139 0.62 0.19 -10.24
C SER A 139 1.68 -0.18 -9.21
N LEU A 140 1.37 0.10 -7.95
CA LEU A 140 2.16 -0.28 -6.80
C LEU A 140 1.25 -1.03 -5.83
N THR A 141 1.60 -2.28 -5.55
CA THR A 141 0.91 -3.09 -4.56
C THR A 141 1.86 -3.31 -3.40
N MET A 142 1.42 -2.99 -2.19
CA MET A 142 2.20 -3.25 -0.98
C MET A 142 2.30 -4.75 -0.76
N VAL A 143 3.51 -5.28 -0.65
CA VAL A 143 3.74 -6.67 -0.30
C VAL A 143 3.82 -6.74 1.22
N THR A 144 2.76 -7.24 1.84
CA THR A 144 2.83 -7.72 3.23
C THR A 144 3.61 -9.02 3.21
N ASP A 145 4.79 -9.04 3.81
CA ASP A 145 5.42 -10.28 4.27
C ASP A 145 4.36 -10.99 5.13
N ALA A 146 3.84 -12.11 4.64
CA ALA A 146 3.10 -13.02 5.49
C ALA A 146 4.14 -13.72 6.40
N PRO A 147 3.89 -13.80 7.71
CA PRO A 147 4.82 -14.43 8.66
C PRO A 147 5.11 -15.90 8.32
#